data_AF-A0A8T1FCC4-F1
#
_entry.id   AF-A0A8T1FCC4-F1
#
_cell.length_a   1.000
_cell.length_b   1.000
_cell.length_c   1.000
_cell.angle_alpha   90.00
_cell.angle_beta   90.00
_cell.angle_gamma   90.00
#
_symmetry.space_group_name_H-M   'P 1'
#
loop_
_entity.id
_entity.type
_entity.pdbx_description
1 polymer ?
#
loop_
_entity_poly.entity_id
_entity_poly.type
_entity_poly.pdbx_seq_one_letter_code
_entity_poly.pdbx_strand_id
1 'polypeptide(L)'
;MSCLGGRARSWAYGRRLTDATCFGTYAEFKEEIRQAFEPPKNEFRSRAEFLDLQQGNHDVHAYAQRARYLVSNIVTNPMDEATKVVMFMKGLRDGPVKTYLFREYPSTLEAVITLAMQEEFSLRQAKLHVNVPRMARPVMRTGGPEPMDLSNATAAGHQ
;
A
#
# COMPACT_ATOMS: atom_id res chain seq x y z
N MET A 1 -27.92 21.94 20.16
CA MET A 1 -27.31 20.91 21.04
C MET A 1 -25.86 20.73 20.62
N SER A 2 -24.90 20.66 21.54
CA SER A 2 -23.47 20.46 21.22
C SER A 2 -23.21 19.01 20.79
N CYS A 3 -22.33 18.81 19.81
CA CYS A 3 -21.89 17.49 19.35
C CYS A 3 -20.82 16.84 20.25
N LEU A 4 -20.38 17.54 21.31
CA LEU A 4 -19.37 17.03 22.23
C LEU A 4 -19.98 16.08 23.27
N GLY A 5 -19.39 14.89 23.39
CA GLY A 5 -19.75 13.87 24.38
C GLY A 5 -18.64 13.63 25.42
N GLY A 6 -19.01 13.06 26.56
CA GLY A 6 -18.08 12.58 27.59
C GLY A 6 -17.01 13.60 28.00
N ARG A 7 -15.75 13.18 28.02
CA ARG A 7 -14.60 14.01 28.44
C ARG A 7 -14.43 15.28 27.61
N ALA A 8 -14.73 15.24 26.30
CA ALA A 8 -14.63 16.41 25.44
C ALA A 8 -15.62 17.51 25.83
N ARG A 9 -16.82 17.13 26.28
CA ARG A 9 -17.82 18.08 26.78
C ARG A 9 -17.36 18.75 28.08
N SER A 10 -16.87 17.97 29.05
CA SER A 10 -16.39 18.50 30.32
C SER A 10 -15.17 19.42 30.13
N TRP A 11 -14.26 19.04 29.25
CA TRP A 11 -13.10 19.86 28.87
C TRP A 11 -13.52 21.20 28.26
N ALA A 12 -14.38 21.21 27.25
CA ALA A 12 -14.83 22.43 26.58
C ALA A 12 -15.60 23.35 27.55
N TYR A 13 -16.39 22.77 28.45
CA TYR A 13 -17.08 23.53 29.49
C TYR A 13 -16.11 24.18 30.49
N GLY A 14 -15.08 23.45 30.92
CA GLY A 14 -14.04 23.98 31.81
C GLY A 14 -13.24 25.14 31.19
N ARG A 15 -12.90 25.04 29.90
CA ARG A 15 -12.27 26.14 29.14
C ARG A 15 -13.16 27.39 29.16
N ARG A 16 -14.46 27.23 28.88
CA ARG A 16 -15.43 28.33 28.85
C ARG A 16 -15.71 28.99 30.21
N LEU A 17 -15.60 28.24 31.29
CA LEU A 17 -15.71 28.80 32.66
C LEU A 17 -14.52 29.71 33.00
N THR A 18 -13.35 29.42 32.44
CA THR A 18 -12.11 30.18 32.70
C THR A 18 -12.00 31.39 31.77
N ASP A 19 -12.46 31.25 30.53
CA ASP A 19 -12.47 32.30 29.52
C ASP A 19 -13.78 32.24 28.73
N ALA A 20 -14.63 33.27 28.88
CA ALA A 20 -15.91 33.35 28.19
C ALA A 20 -15.77 33.50 26.67
N THR A 21 -14.62 33.97 26.20
CA THR A 21 -14.25 34.12 24.79
C THR A 21 -13.42 32.96 24.24
N CYS A 22 -13.29 31.85 25.00
CA CYS A 22 -12.55 30.69 24.55
C CYS A 22 -13.09 30.18 23.20
N PHE A 23 -12.19 29.74 22.32
CA PHE A 23 -12.51 29.28 20.97
C PHE A 23 -13.11 30.39 20.08
N GLY A 24 -12.40 31.52 19.97
CA GLY A 24 -12.83 32.70 19.20
C GLY A 24 -13.11 32.38 17.73
N THR A 25 -12.45 31.34 17.19
CA THR A 25 -12.75 30.79 15.86
C THR A 25 -12.88 29.26 15.86
N TYR A 26 -13.53 28.71 14.83
CA TYR A 26 -13.60 27.26 14.64
C TYR A 26 -12.21 26.64 14.39
N ALA A 27 -11.27 27.39 13.80
CA ALA A 27 -9.90 26.94 13.60
C ALA A 27 -9.16 26.77 14.94
N GLU A 28 -9.28 27.75 15.83
CA GLU A 28 -8.74 27.67 17.20
C GLU A 28 -9.38 26.53 17.99
N PHE A 29 -10.70 26.36 17.90
CA PHE A 29 -11.39 25.23 18.51
C PHE A 29 -10.80 23.88 18.07
N LYS A 30 -10.58 23.71 16.76
CA LYS A 30 -10.01 22.48 16.18
C LYS A 30 -8.59 22.23 16.65
N GLU A 31 -7.74 23.25 16.69
CA GLU A 31 -6.37 23.08 17.18
C GLU A 31 -6.35 22.76 18.68
N GLU A 32 -7.16 23.43 19.49
CA GLU A 32 -7.19 23.16 20.93
C GLU A 32 -7.74 21.78 21.26
N ILE A 33 -8.82 21.36 20.61
CA ILE A 33 -9.37 20.02 20.85
C ILE A 33 -8.40 18.94 20.37
N ARG A 34 -7.66 19.20 19.27
CA ARG A 34 -6.57 18.32 18.83
C ARG A 34 -5.48 18.26 19.90
N GLN A 35 -4.97 19.39 20.38
CA GLN A 35 -3.92 19.42 21.41
C GLN A 35 -4.35 18.74 22.72
N ALA A 36 -5.62 18.87 23.11
CA ALA A 36 -6.12 18.30 24.35
C ALA A 36 -6.33 16.78 24.31
N PHE A 37 -6.66 16.22 23.13
CA PHE A 37 -7.09 14.83 23.00
C PHE A 37 -6.18 13.97 22.11
N GLU A 38 -5.31 14.58 21.30
CA GLU A 38 -4.32 13.85 20.53
C GLU A 38 -3.27 13.26 21.47
N PRO A 39 -3.01 11.94 21.41
CA PRO A 39 -1.98 11.34 22.23
C PRO A 39 -0.61 11.99 21.97
N PRO A 40 0.19 12.26 23.02
CA PRO A 40 1.57 12.68 22.83
C PRO A 40 2.30 11.68 21.92
N LYS A 41 3.03 12.20 20.92
CA LYS A 41 3.82 11.42 19.94
C LYS A 41 3.00 10.56 18.96
N ASN A 42 1.71 10.87 18.73
CA ASN A 42 0.88 10.16 17.75
C ASN A 42 1.52 10.09 16.35
N GLU A 43 2.10 11.19 15.86
CA GLU A 43 2.78 11.21 14.55
C GLU A 43 4.05 10.35 14.54
N PHE A 44 4.86 10.42 15.60
CA PHE A 44 6.07 9.61 15.71
C PHE A 44 5.73 8.12 15.71
N ARG A 45 4.68 7.74 16.43
CA ARG A 45 4.16 6.36 16.43
C ARG A 45 3.68 5.94 15.04
N SER A 46 2.87 6.77 14.38
CA SER A 46 2.37 6.46 13.02
C SER A 46 3.51 6.32 12.01
N ARG A 47 4.55 7.17 12.12
CA ARG A 47 5.76 7.05 11.31
C ARG A 47 6.49 5.75 11.57
N ALA A 48 6.75 5.40 12.83
CA ALA A 48 7.41 4.14 13.18
C ALA A 48 6.62 2.93 12.67
N GLU A 49 5.30 2.91 12.90
CA GLU A 49 4.42 1.84 12.41
C GLU A 49 4.42 1.74 10.88
N PHE A 50 4.54 2.86 10.16
CA PHE A 50 4.65 2.84 8.69
C PHE A 50 6.00 2.28 8.22
N LEU A 51 7.10 2.63 8.89
CA LEU A 51 8.43 2.13 8.57
C LEU A 51 8.58 0.63 8.83
N ASP A 52 7.88 0.12 9.84
CA ASP A 52 7.86 -1.31 10.18
C ASP A 52 6.70 -2.08 9.51
N LEU A 53 5.93 -1.41 8.64
CA LEU A 53 4.74 -1.99 8.02
C LEU A 53 5.11 -3.19 7.15
N GLN A 54 4.43 -4.31 7.38
CA GLN A 54 4.57 -5.55 6.61
C GLN A 54 3.19 -6.03 6.17
N GLN A 55 3.08 -6.49 4.93
CA GLN A 55 1.84 -7.07 4.40
C GLN A 55 1.43 -8.30 5.23
N GLY A 56 2.40 -9.11 5.65
CA GLY A 56 2.13 -10.32 6.43
C GLY A 56 1.12 -11.20 5.72
N ASN A 57 0.04 -11.59 6.41
CA ASN A 57 -1.05 -12.42 5.87
C ASN A 57 -2.20 -11.62 5.24
N HIS A 58 -2.14 -10.29 5.23
CA HIS A 58 -3.20 -9.44 4.69
C HIS A 58 -3.19 -9.45 3.15
N ASP A 59 -4.35 -9.24 2.54
CA ASP A 59 -4.43 -8.95 1.11
C ASP A 59 -3.81 -7.56 0.80
N VAL A 60 -3.55 -7.28 -0.49
CA VAL A 60 -2.88 -6.04 -0.89
C VAL A 60 -3.75 -4.82 -0.57
N HIS A 61 -5.07 -4.96 -0.65
CA HIS A 61 -6.00 -3.87 -0.37
C HIS A 61 -5.96 -3.46 1.11
N ALA A 62 -6.07 -4.39 2.05
CA ALA A 62 -6.00 -4.13 3.48
C ALA A 62 -4.64 -3.55 3.88
N TYR A 63 -3.56 -4.06 3.29
CA TYR A 63 -2.21 -3.51 3.45
C TYR A 63 -2.13 -2.05 2.96
N ALA A 64 -2.66 -1.76 1.77
CA ALA A 64 -2.71 -0.42 1.20
C ALA A 64 -3.52 0.56 2.05
N GLN A 65 -4.67 0.14 2.57
CA GLN A 65 -5.47 0.97 3.47
C GLN A 65 -4.72 1.28 4.77
N ARG A 66 -4.01 0.30 5.34
CA ARG A 66 -3.18 0.52 6.52
C ARG A 66 -2.05 1.52 6.23
N ALA A 67 -1.38 1.39 5.09
CA ALA A 67 -0.34 2.31 4.65
C ALA A 67 -0.87 3.75 4.53
N ARG A 68 -1.99 3.95 3.83
CA ARG A 68 -2.64 5.26 3.69
C ARG A 68 -3.02 5.87 5.03
N TYR A 69 -3.63 5.07 5.90
CA TYR A 69 -4.01 5.51 7.24
C TYR A 69 -2.81 6.02 8.04
N LEU A 70 -1.72 5.24 8.09
CA LEU A 70 -0.53 5.62 8.84
C LEU A 70 0.13 6.89 8.28
N VAL A 71 0.18 7.04 6.95
CA VAL A 71 0.71 8.27 6.32
C VAL A 71 -0.20 9.46 6.58
N SER A 72 -1.53 9.28 6.59
CA SER A 72 -2.48 10.38 6.86
C SER A 72 -2.40 10.93 8.28
N ASN A 73 -1.93 10.13 9.23
CA ASN A 73 -1.73 10.57 10.61
C ASN A 73 -0.49 11.46 10.79
N ILE A 74 0.39 11.58 9.79
CA ILE A 74 1.63 12.36 9.86
C ILE A 74 1.41 13.68 9.13
N VAL A 75 0.93 14.70 9.86
CA VAL A 75 0.48 15.96 9.25
C VAL A 75 1.57 17.03 9.32
N THR A 76 2.28 17.14 10.45
CA THR A 76 3.20 18.28 10.66
C THR A 76 4.50 18.19 9.86
N ASN A 77 5.04 16.98 9.68
CA ASN A 77 6.27 16.75 8.94
C ASN A 77 6.09 15.53 8.02
N PRO A 78 5.43 15.67 6.86
CA PRO A 78 5.14 14.54 6.00
C PRO A 78 6.44 13.89 5.49
N MET A 79 6.42 12.57 5.35
CA MET A 79 7.52 11.84 4.71
C MET A 79 7.60 12.20 3.22
N ASP A 80 8.78 12.11 2.63
CA ASP A 80 8.93 12.23 1.18
C ASP A 80 8.32 11.01 0.46
N GLU A 81 7.89 11.21 -0.79
CA GLU A 81 7.22 10.17 -1.57
C GLU A 81 8.15 8.97 -1.85
N ALA A 82 9.44 9.20 -2.07
CA ALA A 82 10.39 8.12 -2.33
C ALA A 82 10.50 7.18 -1.13
N THR A 83 10.60 7.72 0.09
CA THR A 83 10.59 6.92 1.31
C THR A 83 9.26 6.18 1.46
N LYS A 84 8.10 6.81 1.19
CA LYS A 84 6.80 6.12 1.25
C LYS A 84 6.75 4.92 0.29
N VAL A 85 7.16 5.12 -0.95
CA VAL A 85 7.19 4.08 -1.99
C VAL A 85 8.12 2.94 -1.58
N VAL A 86 9.37 3.25 -1.21
CA VAL A 86 10.38 2.26 -0.85
C VAL A 86 9.91 1.41 0.33
N MET A 87 9.36 2.05 1.37
CA MET A 87 8.89 1.34 2.55
C MET A 87 7.65 0.50 2.26
N PHE A 88 6.71 1.00 1.45
CA PHE A 88 5.57 0.23 0.99
C PHE A 88 5.99 -1.01 0.19
N MET A 89 6.91 -0.86 -0.76
CA MET A 89 7.43 -1.97 -1.58
C MET A 89 8.23 -2.97 -0.75
N LYS A 90 9.04 -2.48 0.21
CA LYS A 90 9.81 -3.32 1.14
C LYS A 90 8.88 -4.20 1.98
N GLY A 91 7.79 -3.64 2.49
CA GLY A 91 6.82 -4.34 3.32
C GLY A 91 5.89 -5.30 2.58
N LEU A 92 5.82 -5.25 1.25
CA LEU A 92 5.05 -6.23 0.47
C LEU A 92 5.63 -7.64 0.65
N ARG A 93 4.74 -8.63 0.64
CA ARG A 93 5.12 -10.04 0.62
C ARG A 93 5.84 -10.33 -0.70
N ASP A 94 6.86 -11.17 -0.64
CA ASP A 94 7.54 -11.63 -1.85
C ASP A 94 6.57 -12.40 -2.75
N GLY A 95 6.58 -12.05 -4.04
CA GLY A 95 5.62 -12.56 -5.01
C GLY A 95 5.51 -11.67 -6.25
N PRO A 96 4.62 -11.99 -7.20
CA PRO A 96 4.59 -11.32 -8.49
C PRO A 96 4.24 -9.83 -8.39
N VAL A 97 3.36 -9.44 -7.46
CA VAL A 97 3.04 -8.02 -7.20
C VAL A 97 4.29 -7.23 -6.85
N LYS A 98 5.08 -7.71 -5.87
CA LYS A 98 6.33 -7.05 -5.46
C LYS A 98 7.33 -7.02 -6.61
N THR A 99 7.52 -8.14 -7.31
CA THR A 99 8.42 -8.23 -8.46
C THR A 99 8.05 -7.26 -9.59
N TYR A 100 6.76 -7.11 -9.87
CA TYR A 100 6.26 -6.16 -10.88
C TYR A 100 6.59 -4.72 -10.50
N LEU A 101 6.33 -4.33 -9.24
CA LEU A 101 6.60 -2.96 -8.78
C LEU A 101 8.08 -2.59 -8.79
N PHE A 102 8.98 -3.54 -8.52
CA PHE A 102 10.44 -3.33 -8.65
C PHE A 102 10.91 -3.15 -10.11
N ARG A 103 10.06 -3.40 -11.10
CA ARG A 103 10.34 -3.12 -12.51
C ARG A 103 9.80 -1.76 -12.95
N GLU A 104 8.62 -1.38 -12.45
CA GLU A 104 7.94 -0.14 -12.86
C GLU A 104 8.48 1.12 -12.17
N TYR A 105 9.08 0.99 -10.97
CA TYR A 105 9.61 2.14 -10.20
C TYR A 105 8.65 3.33 -10.09
N PRO A 106 7.47 3.16 -9.46
CA PRO A 106 6.52 4.27 -9.29
C PRO A 106 7.08 5.39 -8.41
N SER A 107 6.67 6.62 -8.69
CA SER A 107 7.19 7.83 -8.03
C SER A 107 6.40 8.29 -6.79
N THR A 108 5.20 7.74 -6.56
CA THR A 108 4.32 8.14 -5.44
C THR A 108 3.66 6.93 -4.78
N LEU A 109 3.25 7.10 -3.52
CA LEU A 109 2.55 6.07 -2.76
C LEU A 109 1.23 5.65 -3.43
N GLU A 110 0.48 6.59 -3.98
CA GLU A 110 -0.79 6.27 -4.65
C GLU A 110 -0.57 5.52 -5.97
N ALA A 111 0.50 5.85 -6.71
CA ALA A 111 0.87 5.10 -7.90
C ALA A 111 1.27 3.66 -7.56
N VAL A 112 2.10 3.45 -6.53
CA VAL A 112 2.51 2.10 -6.12
C VAL A 112 1.31 1.27 -5.64
N ILE A 113 0.35 1.87 -4.91
CA ILE A 113 -0.87 1.19 -4.48
C ILE A 113 -1.74 0.80 -5.68
N THR A 114 -1.94 1.72 -6.62
CA THR A 114 -2.77 1.47 -7.82
C THR A 114 -2.21 0.33 -8.65
N LEU A 115 -0.90 0.34 -8.91
CA LEU A 115 -0.22 -0.74 -9.61
C LEU A 115 -0.28 -2.06 -8.84
N ALA A 116 -0.12 -2.03 -7.51
CA ALA A 116 -0.20 -3.22 -6.68
C ALA A 116 -1.60 -3.87 -6.74
N MET A 117 -2.66 -3.06 -6.68
CA MET A 117 -4.04 -3.52 -6.80
C MET A 117 -4.34 -4.08 -8.19
N GLN A 118 -3.87 -3.40 -9.24
CA GLN A 118 -4.01 -3.86 -10.62
C GLN A 118 -3.32 -5.21 -10.83
N GLU A 119 -2.09 -5.37 -10.35
CA GLU A 119 -1.34 -6.61 -10.51
C GLU A 119 -1.96 -7.75 -9.69
N GLU A 120 -2.43 -7.48 -8.47
CA GLU A 120 -3.16 -8.50 -7.70
C GLU A 120 -4.42 -8.96 -8.43
N PHE A 121 -5.16 -8.03 -9.04
CA PHE A 121 -6.33 -8.34 -9.84
C PHE A 121 -5.98 -9.19 -11.07
N SER A 122 -4.96 -8.80 -11.83
CA SER A 122 -4.45 -9.56 -12.99
C SER A 122 -4.06 -10.99 -12.63
N LEU A 123 -3.36 -11.18 -11.50
CA LEU A 123 -2.97 -12.50 -10.99
C LEU A 123 -4.18 -13.36 -10.62
N ARG A 124 -5.20 -12.76 -9.98
CA ARG A 124 -6.44 -13.47 -9.64
C ARG A 124 -7.18 -13.90 -10.91
N GLN A 125 -7.26 -13.05 -11.92
CA GLN A 125 -7.85 -13.40 -13.22
C GLN A 125 -7.09 -14.53 -13.92
N ALA A 126 -5.75 -14.43 -14.00
CA ALA A 126 -4.93 -15.46 -14.63
C ALA A 126 -5.11 -16.84 -13.99
N LYS A 127 -5.21 -16.91 -12.65
CA LYS A 127 -5.49 -18.17 -11.93
C LYS A 127 -6.85 -18.78 -12.27
N LEU A 128 -7.87 -17.94 -12.48
CA LEU A 128 -9.20 -18.41 -12.90
C LEU A 128 -9.16 -19.02 -14.30
N HIS A 129 -8.38 -18.45 -15.22
CA HIS A 129 -8.23 -18.98 -16.57
C HIS A 129 -7.42 -20.29 -16.65
N VAL A 130 -6.52 -20.55 -15.70
CA VAL A 130 -5.76 -21.81 -15.62
C VAL A 130 -6.60 -22.96 -15.04
N ASN A 131 -7.58 -22.65 -14.19
CA ASN A 131 -8.46 -23.65 -13.56
C ASN A 131 -9.65 -24.08 -14.43
N VAL A 132 -9.76 -23.58 -15.66
CA VAL A 132 -10.66 -24.17 -16.66
C VAL A 132 -10.03 -25.49 -17.09
N PRO A 133 -10.76 -26.63 -17.11
CA PRO A 133 -10.23 -27.86 -17.66
C PRO A 133 -9.75 -27.55 -19.07
N ARG A 134 -8.44 -27.65 -19.27
CA ARG A 134 -7.85 -27.52 -20.60
C ARG A 134 -8.49 -28.64 -21.41
N MET A 135 -9.52 -28.33 -22.21
CA MET A 135 -10.02 -29.28 -23.19
C MET A 135 -8.79 -29.74 -23.96
N ALA A 136 -8.52 -31.03 -23.90
CA ALA A 136 -7.42 -31.63 -24.62
C ALA A 136 -7.57 -31.16 -26.07
N ARG A 137 -6.68 -30.24 -26.47
CA ARG A 137 -6.65 -29.76 -27.84
C ARG A 137 -6.51 -31.02 -28.68
N PRO A 138 -7.39 -31.30 -29.66
CA PRO A 138 -7.17 -32.41 -30.55
C PRO A 138 -5.75 -32.20 -31.08
N VAL A 139 -4.89 -33.20 -30.92
CA VAL A 139 -3.59 -33.21 -31.58
C VAL A 139 -3.91 -33.31 -33.06
N MET A 140 -4.17 -32.16 -33.69
CA MET A 140 -4.12 -32.06 -35.12
C MET A 140 -2.64 -32.20 -35.44
N ARG A 141 -2.24 -33.40 -35.85
CA ARG A 141 -0.95 -33.65 -36.49
C ARG A 141 -0.97 -32.89 -37.82
N THR A 142 -0.88 -31.57 -37.78
CA THR A 142 -0.41 -30.80 -38.93
C THR A 142 1.07 -31.13 -39.02
N GLY A 143 1.45 -31.85 -40.07
CA GLY A 143 2.84 -32.11 -40.43
C GLY A 143 3.58 -30.80 -40.62
N GLY A 144 4.06 -30.23 -39.51
CA GLY A 144 5.06 -29.19 -39.52
C GLY A 144 6.41 -29.80 -39.88
N PRO A 145 7.32 -29.04 -40.51
CA PRO A 145 8.63 -29.54 -40.89
C PRO A 145 9.37 -30.09 -39.66
N GLU A 146 9.96 -31.25 -39.84
CA GLU A 146 10.71 -31.97 -38.81
C GLU A 146 11.82 -31.07 -38.23
N PRO A 147 11.95 -30.96 -36.89
CA PRO A 147 13.02 -30.19 -36.28
C PRO A 147 14.38 -30.73 -36.72
N MET A 148 15.28 -29.84 -37.12
CA MET A 148 16.63 -30.21 -37.56
C MET A 148 17.40 -30.86 -36.40
N ASP A 149 17.88 -32.09 -36.61
CA ASP A 149 18.71 -32.80 -35.64
C ASP A 149 20.14 -32.24 -35.64
N LEU A 150 20.56 -31.69 -34.51
CA LEU A 150 21.87 -31.04 -34.32
C LEU A 150 22.86 -31.94 -33.55
N SER A 151 22.54 -33.21 -33.35
CA SER A 151 23.34 -34.17 -32.56
C SER A 151 24.77 -34.39 -33.08
N ASN A 152 25.08 -33.94 -34.29
CA ASN A 152 26.34 -34.19 -34.99
C ASN A 152 27.13 -32.90 -35.27
N ALA A 153 26.65 -31.74 -34.78
CA ALA A 153 27.31 -30.47 -35.01
C ALA A 153 28.66 -30.43 -34.29
N THR A 154 29.74 -30.69 -35.05
CA THR A 154 31.10 -30.60 -34.54
C THR A 154 31.50 -29.13 -34.48
N ALA A 155 31.79 -28.62 -33.29
CA ALA A 155 32.30 -27.26 -33.13
C ALA A 155 33.71 -27.17 -33.74
N ALA A 156 33.80 -26.56 -34.93
CA ALA A 156 35.08 -26.18 -35.49
C ALA A 156 35.55 -24.90 -34.79
N GLY A 157 36.66 -24.98 -34.06
CA GLY A 157 37.47 -23.80 -33.73
C GLY A 157 37.97 -23.74 -32.29
N HIS A 158 38.98 -24.55 -31.97
CA HIS A 158 40.04 -24.11 -31.07
C HIS A 158 41.37 -24.28 -31.81
N GLN A 159 41.96 -23.14 -32.18
CA GLN A 159 43.40 -22.95 -32.29
C GLN A 159 43.76 -21.79 -31.36
#